data_AF-A0A2N8N4U3-F1
#
_entry.id   AF-A0A2N8N4U3-F1
#
_cell.length_a   1.000
_cell.length_b   1.000
_cell.length_c   1.000
_cell.angle_alpha   90.00
_cell.angle_beta   90.00
_cell.angle_gamma   90.00
#
_symmetry.space_group_name_H-M   'P 1'
#
loop_
_entity.id
_entity.type
_entity.pdbx_description
1 polymer ?
#
loop_
_entity_poly.entity_id
_entity_poly.type
_entity_poly.pdbx_seq_one_letter_code
_entity_poly.pdbx_strand_id
1 'polypeptide(L)' 'MADAGIGVRVADLRDVWQATVNDALAEATLALPESGPYVSTGKHGEHSEHMGYLLAEMQGLARQFPGASW' A
#
# COMPACT_ATOMS: atom_id res chain seq x y z
N MET A 1 2.28 12.45 15.28
CA MET A 1 1.77 12.86 13.95
C MET A 1 0.25 12.97 13.96
N ALA A 2 -0.49 11.89 14.20
CA ALA A 2 -1.95 11.94 14.21
C ALA A 2 -2.53 12.82 15.33
N ASP A 3 -2.06 12.66 16.57
CA ASP A 3 -2.56 13.46 17.70
C ASP A 3 -2.17 14.95 17.60
N ALA A 4 -1.17 15.27 16.78
CA ALA A 4 -0.77 16.64 16.47
C ALA A 4 -1.54 17.25 15.27
N GLY A 5 -2.49 16.52 14.68
CA GLY A 5 -3.25 16.96 13.51
C GLY A 5 -2.47 16.99 12.19
N ILE A 6 -1.28 16.39 12.14
CA ILE A 6 -0.40 16.41 10.96
C ILE A 6 -0.66 15.19 10.05
N GLY A 7 -1.08 14.07 10.62
CA GLY A 7 -1.39 12.84 9.89
C GLY A 7 -2.71 12.22 10.32
N VAL A 8 -3.10 11.16 9.64
CA VAL A 8 -4.31 10.40 9.98
C VAL A 8 -3.93 9.18 10.82
N ARG A 9 -4.74 8.87 11.83
CA ARG A 9 -4.67 7.57 12.50
C ARG A 9 -5.28 6.52 11.57
N VAL A 10 -4.45 5.70 10.94
CA VAL A 10 -4.87 4.73 9.90
C VAL A 10 -5.92 3.75 10.40
N ALA A 11 -5.89 3.37 11.69
CA ALA A 11 -6.91 2.50 12.27
C ALA A 11 -8.34 3.07 12.15
N ASP A 12 -8.47 4.39 12.21
CA ASP A 12 -9.77 5.09 12.14
C ASP A 12 -10.36 5.06 10.71
N LEU A 13 -9.57 4.67 9.70
CA LEU A 13 -10.02 4.53 8.30
C LEU A 13 -10.69 3.17 8.03
N ARG A 14 -10.56 2.20 8.94
CA ARG A 14 -10.92 0.79 8.69
C ARG A 14 -12.39 0.62 8.34
N ASP A 15 -13.29 1.22 9.11
CA ASP A 15 -14.73 0.99 8.96
C ASP A 15 -15.27 1.56 7.65
N VAL A 16 -14.84 2.78 7.30
CA VAL A 16 -15.21 3.43 6.03
C VAL A 16 -14.66 2.65 4.83
N TRP A 17 -13.38 2.23 4.90
CA TRP A 17 -12.78 1.42 3.85
C TRP A 17 -13.51 0.08 3.67
N GLN A 18 -13.84 -0.60 4.77
CA GLN A 18 -14.54 -1.88 4.73
C GLN A 18 -15.94 -1.74 4.11
N ALA A 19 -16.67 -0.67 4.47
CA ALA A 19 -17.97 -0.37 3.85
C ALA A 19 -17.83 -0.18 2.34
N THR A 20 -16.86 0.63 1.89
CA THR A 20 -16.62 0.86 0.46
C THR A 20 -16.28 -0.44 -0.29
N VAL A 21 -15.43 -1.29 0.27
CA VAL A 21 -15.07 -2.58 -0.37
C VAL A 21 -16.26 -3.54 -0.40
N ASN A 22 -17.04 -3.61 0.68
CA ASN A 22 -18.22 -4.47 0.73
C ASN A 22 -19.28 -4.06 -0.30
N ASP A 23 -19.54 -2.75 -0.42
CA ASP A 23 -20.50 -2.22 -1.39
C ASP A 23 -20.06 -2.55 -2.82
N ALA A 24 -18.78 -2.37 -3.14
CA ALA A 24 -18.23 -2.69 -4.46
C ALA A 24 -18.32 -4.19 -4.78
N LEU A 25 -18.08 -5.08 -3.80
CA LEU A 25 -18.22 -6.52 -3.99
C LEU A 25 -19.69 -6.93 -4.18
N ALA A 26 -20.60 -6.34 -3.40
CA ALA A 26 -22.04 -6.59 -3.54
C ALA A 26 -22.56 -6.17 -4.92
N GLU A 27 -22.16 -5.00 -5.41
CA GLU A 27 -22.47 -4.54 -6.77
C GLU A 27 -21.93 -5.51 -7.83
N ALA A 28 -20.73 -6.03 -7.63
CA ALA A 28 -20.12 -7.02 -8.51
C ALA A 28 -20.69 -8.45 -8.35
N THR A 29 -21.66 -8.67 -7.46
CA THR A 29 -22.21 -9.99 -7.11
C THR A 29 -21.17 -10.99 -6.59
N LEU A 30 -20.13 -10.50 -5.94
CA LEU A 30 -19.03 -11.28 -5.37
C LEU A 30 -19.13 -11.40 -3.84
N ALA A 31 -18.63 -12.50 -3.30
CA ALA A 31 -18.49 -12.70 -1.86
C ALA A 31 -17.11 -12.21 -1.38
N LEU A 32 -17.08 -11.58 -0.20
CA LEU A 32 -15.84 -11.25 0.47
C LEU A 32 -15.16 -12.53 1.00
N PRO A 33 -13.86 -12.76 0.71
CA PRO A 33 -13.12 -13.88 1.31
C PRO A 33 -13.00 -13.75 2.83
N GLU A 34 -12.87 -14.88 3.53
CA GLU A 34 -12.56 -14.88 4.96
C GLU A 34 -11.21 -14.18 5.23
N SER A 35 -11.16 -13.36 6.28
CA SER A 35 -9.94 -12.69 6.67
C SER A 35 -8.94 -13.67 7.29
N GLY A 36 -7.72 -13.73 6.75
CA GLY A 36 -6.60 -14.47 7.32
C GLY A 36 -5.68 -13.60 8.19
N PRO A 37 -4.74 -14.22 8.94
CA PRO A 37 -3.70 -13.47 9.64
C PRO A 37 -2.82 -12.75 8.61
N TYR A 38 -2.80 -11.42 8.69
CA TYR A 38 -1.96 -10.58 7.85
C TYR A 38 -1.28 -9.52 8.70
N VAL A 39 0.03 -9.37 8.54
CA VAL A 39 0.82 -8.30 9.16
C VAL A 39 1.53 -7.55 8.04
N SER A 40 1.22 -6.26 7.91
CA SER A 40 1.87 -5.39 6.94
C SER A 40 3.21 -4.89 7.50
N THR A 41 4.32 -5.30 6.90
CA THR A 41 5.68 -4.90 7.32
C THR A 41 6.33 -3.88 6.39
N GLY A 42 5.72 -3.57 5.25
CA GLY A 42 6.29 -2.67 4.23
C GLY A 42 6.60 -1.25 4.72
N LYS A 43 5.90 -0.74 5.74
CA LYS A 43 6.22 0.55 6.38
C LYS A 43 7.53 0.54 7.16
N HIS A 44 8.08 -0.64 7.47
CA HIS A 44 9.37 -0.83 8.11
C HIS A 44 10.49 -1.15 7.10
N GLY A 45 10.21 -1.07 5.79
CA GLY A 45 11.17 -1.43 4.74
C GLY A 45 11.28 -2.93 4.47
N GLU A 46 10.47 -3.76 5.13
CA GLU A 46 10.38 -5.19 4.88
C GLU A 46 9.32 -5.45 3.81
N HIS A 47 9.76 -5.65 2.57
CA HIS A 47 8.90 -5.87 1.43
C HIS A 47 8.93 -7.33 0.99
N SER A 48 7.95 -7.74 0.19
CA SER A 48 8.06 -8.99 -0.58
C SER A 48 9.17 -8.91 -1.62
N GLU A 49 9.50 -10.05 -2.22
CA GLU A 49 10.49 -10.19 -3.29
C GLU A 49 10.20 -9.30 -4.51
N HIS A 50 8.94 -8.87 -4.69
CA HIS A 50 8.52 -8.05 -5.82
C HIS A 50 9.14 -6.63 -5.81
N MET A 51 9.37 -6.05 -4.62
CA MET A 51 9.85 -4.66 -4.53
C MET A 51 11.24 -4.49 -5.17
N GLY A 52 12.11 -5.49 -5.06
CA GLY A 52 13.44 -5.44 -5.67
C GLY A 52 13.39 -5.29 -7.18
N TYR A 53 12.53 -6.06 -7.85
CA TYR A 53 12.35 -5.98 -9.31
C TYR A 53 11.76 -4.64 -9.74
N LEU A 54 10.74 -4.15 -9.03
CA LEU A 54 10.14 -2.84 -9.32
C LEU A 54 11.17 -1.71 -9.23
N LEU A 55 11.95 -1.67 -8.15
CA LEU A 55 12.95 -0.63 -7.95
C LEU A 55 14.12 -0.75 -8.93
N ALA A 56 14.55 -1.97 -9.27
CA ALA A 56 15.59 -2.17 -10.27
C ALA A 56 15.19 -1.52 -11.60
N GLU A 57 13.93 -1.69 -12.01
CA GLU A 57 13.47 -1.15 -13.28
C GLU A 57 13.16 0.35 -13.22
N MET A 58 12.45 0.80 -12.18
CA MET A 58 12.14 2.22 -11.99
C MET A 58 13.40 3.09 -11.85
N GLN A 59 14.45 2.55 -11.24
CA GLN A 59 15.66 3.32 -10.91
C GLN A 59 16.84 2.99 -11.83
N GLY A 60 16.67 2.07 -12.79
CA GLY A 60 17.75 1.59 -13.64
C GLY A 60 18.48 2.71 -14.38
N LEU A 61 17.73 3.62 -15.02
CA LEU A 61 18.32 4.75 -15.74
C LEU A 61 19.01 5.75 -14.81
N ALA A 62 18.33 6.15 -13.72
CA ALA A 62 18.86 7.11 -12.76
C ALA A 62 20.12 6.59 -12.04
N ARG A 63 20.19 5.27 -11.78
CA ARG A 63 21.39 4.63 -11.19
C ARG A 63 22.54 4.51 -12.17
N GLN A 64 22.27 4.35 -13.47
CA GLN A 64 23.30 4.31 -14.52
C GLN A 64 23.90 5.69 -14.81
N PHE A 65 23.13 6.76 -14.68
CA PHE A 65 23.58 8.13 -14.95
C PHE A 65 23.32 9.08 -13.76
N PRO A 66 24.07 8.96 -12.65
CA PRO A 66 23.88 9.81 -11.49
C PRO A 66 24.12 11.30 -11.80
N GLY A 67 23.19 12.17 -11.40
CA GLY A 67 23.31 13.62 -11.54
C GLY A 67 22.89 14.18 -12.91
N ALA A 68 22.44 13.34 -13.83
CA ALA A 68 21.86 13.81 -15.09
C ALA A 68 20.51 14.53 -14.86
N SER A 69 20.18 15.45 -15.75
CA SER A 69 18.94 16.22 -15.76
C SER A 69 18.03 15.76 -16.90
N TRP A 70 16.74 15.66 -16.61
CA TRP A 70 15.67 15.27 -17.53
C TRP A 70 14.42 16.10 -17.26
#